data_AF-A0A6G0V7M6-F1
#
_entry.id   AF-A0A6G0V7M6-F1
#
_cell.length_a   1.000
_cell.length_b   1.000
_cell.length_c   1.000
_cell.angle_alpha   90.00
_cell.angle_beta   90.00
_cell.angle_gamma   90.00
#
_symmetry.space_group_name_H-M   'P 1'
#
loop_
_entity.id
_entity.type
_entity.pdbx_description
1 polymer ?
#
loop_
_entity_poly.entity_id
_entity_poly.type
_entity_poly.pdbx_seq_one_letter_code
_entity_poly.pdbx_strand_id
1 'polypeptide(L)' 'MSTTNNNDIFIQYTIDGSGEVKKLSVKAEDIYKDGVIDRSKVLSLAASNEASNGNAVINPIVLDSNFQPIN' A
#
# COMPACT_ATOMS: atom_id res chain seq x y z
N MET A 1 -28.49 -0.14 -0.69
CA MET A 1 -27.57 -0.91 0.18
C MET A 1 -26.20 -0.84 -0.46
N SER A 2 -25.30 0.00 0.05
CA SER A 2 -23.89 -0.08 -0.36
C SER A 2 -23.26 -1.22 0.44
N THR A 3 -23.03 -2.36 -0.21
CA THR A 3 -22.05 -3.33 0.24
C THR A 3 -20.70 -2.63 0.16
N THR A 4 -20.27 -2.01 1.25
CA THR A 4 -18.89 -1.58 1.40
C THR A 4 -18.05 -2.84 1.36
N ASN A 5 -17.54 -3.16 0.18
CA ASN A 5 -16.51 -4.17 0.01
C ASN A 5 -15.32 -3.70 0.85
N ASN A 6 -15.19 -4.25 2.05
CA ASN A 6 -13.94 -4.26 2.81
C ASN A 6 -12.97 -5.17 2.04
N ASN A 7 -12.61 -4.80 0.81
CA ASN A 7 -11.47 -5.40 0.14
C ASN A 7 -10.27 -5.06 1.02
N ASP A 8 -9.62 -6.08 1.56
CA ASP A 8 -8.36 -5.91 2.28
C ASP A 8 -7.31 -5.40 1.28
N ILE A 9 -7.13 -4.09 1.24
CA ILE A 9 -6.11 -3.45 0.42
C ILE A 9 -4.81 -3.41 1.22
N PHE A 10 -3.73 -3.79 0.55
CA PHE A 10 -2.39 -3.79 1.13
C PHE A 10 -1.47 -2.94 0.28
N ILE A 11 -0.62 -2.14 0.93
CA ILE A 11 0.56 -1.60 0.30
C ILE A 11 1.69 -2.58 0.56
N GLN A 12 2.20 -3.22 -0.50
CA GLN A 12 3.41 -4.03 -0.43
C GLN A 12 4.61 -3.15 -0.81
N TYR A 13 5.69 -3.22 -0.04
CA TYR A 13 6.90 -2.46 -0.31
C TYR A 13 8.15 -3.19 0.18
N THR A 14 9.32 -2.80 -0.33
CA THR A 14 10.61 -3.36 0.08
C THR A 14 11.37 -2.35 0.92
N ILE A 15 12.04 -2.80 1.98
CA ILE A 15 12.92 -1.95 2.78
C ILE A 15 14.31 -1.88 2.15
N ASP A 16 14.78 -0.67 1.90
CA ASP A 16 16.15 -0.42 1.44
C ASP A 16 17.15 -0.87 2.50
N GLY A 17 18.21 -1.55 2.08
CA GLY A 17 19.23 -2.11 2.97
C GLY A 17 18.94 -3.50 3.55
N SER A 18 17.67 -3.90 3.75
CA SER A 18 17.34 -5.26 4.19
C SER A 18 16.83 -6.17 3.07
N GLY A 19 16.24 -5.59 2.02
CA GLY A 19 15.55 -6.34 0.96
C GLY A 19 14.27 -7.04 1.43
N GLU A 20 13.82 -6.77 2.66
CA GLU A 20 12.62 -7.38 3.24
C GLU A 20 11.36 -6.78 2.59
N VAL A 21 10.46 -7.66 2.15
CA VAL A 21 9.16 -7.27 1.61
C VAL A 21 8.13 -7.23 2.75
N LYS A 22 7.55 -6.05 2.99
CA LYS A 22 6.50 -5.83 3.98
C LYS A 22 5.17 -5.52 3.33
N LYS A 23 4.10 -5.74 4.10
CA LYS A 23 2.71 -5.42 3.73
C LYS A 23 2.09 -4.56 4.82
N LEU A 24 1.50 -3.44 4.42
CA LEU A 24 0.72 -2.55 5.27
C LEU A 24 -0.74 -2.59 4.85
N SER A 25 -1.64 -2.97 5.76
CA SER A 25 -3.08 -2.89 5.50
C SER A 25 -3.53 -1.43 5.53
N VAL A 26 -4.29 -1.02 4.52
CA VAL A 26 -4.82 0.35 4.37
C VAL A 26 -6.25 0.30 3.89
N LYS A 27 -7.01 1.37 4.09
CA LYS A 27 -8.34 1.48 3.51
C LYS A 27 -8.26 2.10 2.12
N ALA A 28 -9.29 1.86 1.29
CA ALA A 28 -9.41 2.49 -0.02
C ALA A 28 -9.43 4.03 0.10
N GLU A 29 -10.18 4.58 1.05
CA GLU A 29 -10.25 6.04 1.26
C GLU A 29 -8.89 6.70 1.56
N ASP A 30 -7.93 5.94 2.11
CA ASP A 30 -6.61 6.44 2.47
C ASP A 30 -5.72 6.65 1.24
N ILE A 31 -5.88 5.84 0.19
CA ILE A 31 -5.00 5.86 -0.99
C ILE A 31 -5.70 6.31 -2.26
N TYR A 32 -7.03 6.31 -2.31
CA TYR A 32 -7.78 6.80 -3.46
C TYR A 32 -7.99 8.32 -3.36
N LYS A 33 -7.97 8.97 -4.52
CA LYS A 33 -8.35 10.37 -4.71
C LYS A 33 -9.06 10.47 -6.05
N ASP A 34 -10.26 11.06 -6.07
CA ASP A 34 -11.06 11.23 -7.28
C ASP A 34 -11.31 9.91 -8.06
N GLY A 35 -11.45 8.80 -7.33
CA GLY A 35 -11.70 7.47 -7.91
C GLY A 35 -10.48 6.78 -8.52
N VAL A 36 -9.29 7.39 -8.44
CA VAL A 36 -8.02 6.78 -8.87
C VAL A 36 -7.06 6.62 -7.68
N ILE A 37 -6.10 5.70 -7.79
CA ILE A 37 -5.07 5.51 -6.77
C ILE A 37 -4.10 6.70 -6.80
N ASP A 38 -4.02 7.42 -5.69
CA ASP A 38 -3.03 8.48 -5.47
C ASP A 38 -1.71 7.87 -4.99
N ARG A 39 -0.79 7.68 -5.93
CA ARG A 39 0.55 7.13 -5.65
C ARG A 39 1.34 7.92 -4.61
N SER A 40 1.08 9.22 -4.48
CA SER A 40 1.76 10.05 -3.48
C SER A 40 1.38 9.62 -2.08
N LYS A 41 0.09 9.37 -1.84
CA LYS A 41 -0.40 8.85 -0.55
C LYS A 41 0.12 7.46 -0.25
N VAL A 42 0.17 6.58 -1.25
CA VAL A 42 0.73 5.23 -1.12
C VAL A 42 2.18 5.29 -0.64
N LEU A 43 3.01 6.15 -1.26
CA LEU A 43 4.40 6.35 -0.85
C LEU A 43 4.49 6.96 0.55
N SER A 44 3.67 7.97 0.86
CA SER A 44 3.67 8.61 2.18
C SER A 44 3.27 7.65 3.29
N LEU A 45 2.30 6.77 3.09
CA LEU A 45 1.86 5.79 4.09
C LEU A 45 2.93 4.73 4.35
N ALA A 46 3.51 4.17 3.29
CA ALA A 46 4.60 3.20 3.41
C ALA A 46 5.83 3.81 4.10
N ALA A 47 6.24 5.02 3.68
CA ALA A 47 7.35 5.74 4.31
C ALA A 47 7.07 6.09 5.77
N SER A 48 5.84 6.50 6.11
CA SER A 48 5.47 6.83 7.50
C SER A 48 5.56 5.61 8.42
N ASN A 49 5.23 4.41 7.93
CA ASN A 49 5.34 3.18 8.71
C ASN A 49 6.81 2.83 9.07
N GLU A 50 7.75 3.20 8.21
CA GLU A 50 9.18 2.89 8.39
C GLU A 50 10.01 4.10 8.87
N ALA A 51 9.42 5.29 8.96
CA ALA A 51 10.08 6.52 9.40
C ALA A 51 10.68 6.40 10.80
N SER A 52 10.00 5.69 11.71
CA SER A 52 10.51 5.43 13.08
C SER A 52 11.72 4.49 13.10
N ASN A 53 11.92 3.69 12.06
CA ASN A 53 13.03 2.75 11.94
C ASN A 53 14.20 3.29 11.11
N GLY A 54 14.07 4.51 10.53
CA GLY A 54 15.09 5.11 9.68
C GLY A 54 15.31 4.38 8.35
N ASN A 55 14.37 3.51 7.95
CA ASN A 55 14.45 2.71 6.75
C ASN A 55 13.84 3.46 5.56
N ALA A 56 14.48 3.38 4.39
CA ALA A 56 13.89 3.86 3.15
C ALA A 56 12.97 2.79 2.53
N VAL A 57 11.94 3.25 1.83
CA VAL A 57 10.96 2.38 1.18
C VAL A 57 11.20 2.36 -0.33
N ILE A 58 11.32 1.17 -0.88
CA ILE A 58 11.52 0.91 -2.31
C ILE A 58 10.25 0.31 -2.90
N ASN A 59 9.85 0.85 -4.07
CA ASN A 59 8.80 0.32 -4.94
C ASN A 59 7.51 -0.08 -4.21
N PRO A 60 6.84 0.86 -3.50
CA PRO A 60 5.54 0.55 -2.92
C PRO A 60 4.51 0.31 -4.04
N ILE A 61 3.81 -0.81 -3.96
CA ILE A 61 2.73 -1.21 -4.87
C ILE A 61 1.45 -1.47 -4.06
N VAL A 62 0.31 -1.20 -4.68
CA VAL A 62 -1.00 -1.48 -4.07
C VAL A 62 -1.47 -2.85 -4.55
N LEU A 63 -1.82 -3.71 -3.60
CA LEU A 63 -2.44 -5.02 -3.82
C LEU A 63 -3.87 -4.96 -3.28
N ASP A 64 -4.84 -5.35 -4.09
CA ASP A 64 -6.19 -5.68 -3.62
C ASP A 64 -6.23 -7.17 -3.29
N SER A 65 -7.02 -7.61 -2.30
CA SER A 65 -7.25 -9.03 -2.02
C SER A 65 -7.82 -9.79 -3.22
N ASN A 66 -8.43 -9.09 -4.19
CA ASN A 66 -8.87 -9.63 -5.48
C ASN A 66 -7.82 -9.50 -6.60
N PHE A 67 -6.63 -8.95 -6.33
CA PHE A 67 -5.55 -8.84 -7.31
C PHE A 67 -4.93 -10.22 -7.55
N GLN A 68 -5.58 -11.00 -8.40
CA GLN A 68 -4.98 -12.16 -9.04
C GLN A 68 -3.99 -11.62 -10.09
N PRO A 69 -2.68 -11.91 -10.01
CA PRO A 69 -1.81 -11.60 -11.12
C PRO A 69 -2.36 -12.31 -12.36
N ILE A 70 -2.57 -11.56 -13.43
CA ILE A 70 -2.94 -12.12 -14.73
C ILE A 70 -1.71 -12.91 -15.18
N ASN A 71 -1.82 -14.23 -15.14
CA ASN A 71 -0.78 -15.17 -15.54
C ASN A 71 -0.80 -15.37 -17.06
#